data_AF-A0A2E9QFW1-F1
#
_entry.id   AF-A0A2E9QFW1-F1
#
_cell.length_a   1.000
_cell.length_b   1.000
_cell.length_c   1.000
_cell.angle_alpha   90.00
_cell.angle_beta   90.00
_cell.angle_gamma   90.00
#
_symmetry.space_group_name_H-M   'P 1'
#
loop_
_entity.id
_entity.type
_entity.pdbx_description
1 polymer ?
#
loop_
_entity_poly.entity_id
_entity_poly.type
_entity_poly.pdbx_seq_one_letter_code
_entity_poly.pdbx_strand_id
1 'polypeptide(L)'
;MPYRASNPANNFKKSFPIALAKKNLFPVRPLPEIHSTSTIQELQDQCDQVSHELTEFIREIPLEYLNASGYPEGWSPARNVRHISNTLSYLASYIGAPAWVIKARGAQKKKAPRIEDVRPTNRPPRYDYGTYHPGKPASPEQREKLIGRFQKALGKFKRALQNRTEEDMDIRKGAFGGMNLRLFAEFALKHAVFHLSVVRTRLQTAQDSPEE
;
A
#
# COMPACT_ATOMS: atom_id res chain seq x y z
N MET A 1 -17.82 -29.64 79.41
CA MET A 1 -17.99 -30.88 78.62
C MET A 1 -18.43 -30.49 77.21
N PRO A 2 -17.93 -31.17 76.17
CA PRO A 2 -17.43 -30.58 74.92
C PRO A 2 -18.34 -30.86 73.71
N TYR A 3 -18.07 -30.22 72.56
CA TYR A 3 -18.09 -30.82 71.20
C TYR A 3 -17.74 -29.71 70.18
N ARG A 4 -16.48 -29.59 69.75
CA ARG A 4 -15.82 -30.16 68.56
C ARG A 4 -16.21 -29.51 67.21
N ALA A 5 -15.27 -28.71 66.72
CA ALA A 5 -14.90 -28.33 65.36
C ALA A 5 -15.63 -28.91 64.14
N SER A 6 -15.88 -28.03 63.16
CA SER A 6 -15.48 -28.26 61.76
C SER A 6 -15.40 -26.92 61.00
N ASN A 7 -14.21 -26.62 60.48
CA ASN A 7 -14.02 -25.72 59.35
C ASN A 7 -14.11 -26.61 58.10
N PRO A 8 -14.78 -26.18 57.01
CA PRO A 8 -13.96 -26.05 55.81
C PRO A 8 -14.39 -24.94 54.83
N ALA A 9 -13.40 -24.55 54.04
CA ALA A 9 -13.47 -24.16 52.64
C ALA A 9 -13.90 -22.72 52.29
N ASN A 10 -12.86 -21.92 52.04
CA ASN A 10 -12.60 -21.30 50.73
C ASN A 10 -13.82 -20.83 49.93
N ASN A 11 -14.11 -19.53 50.01
CA ASN A 11 -14.77 -18.80 48.93
C ASN A 11 -13.87 -17.64 48.47
N PHE A 12 -12.66 -17.96 48.01
CA PHE A 12 -11.99 -17.14 47.01
C PHE A 12 -12.79 -17.28 45.72
N LYS A 13 -13.74 -16.36 45.49
CA LYS A 13 -14.24 -16.08 44.15
C LYS A 13 -13.04 -15.61 43.32
N LYS A 14 -12.35 -16.56 42.69
CA LYS A 14 -11.48 -16.29 41.55
C LYS A 14 -12.38 -15.70 40.47
N SER A 15 -12.49 -14.38 40.44
CA SER A 15 -12.89 -13.66 39.24
C SER A 15 -11.82 -13.96 38.20
N PHE A 16 -12.10 -14.94 37.35
CA PHE A 16 -11.33 -15.12 36.13
C PHE A 16 -11.42 -13.80 35.36
N PRO A 17 -10.30 -13.16 34.98
CA PRO A 17 -10.37 -12.16 33.95
C PRO A 17 -10.85 -12.89 32.70
N ILE A 18 -12.08 -12.58 32.27
CA ILE A 18 -12.50 -12.87 30.91
C ILE A 18 -11.53 -12.05 30.07
N ALA A 19 -10.50 -12.69 29.55
CA ALA A 19 -9.70 -12.13 28.48
C ALA A 19 -10.70 -11.89 27.35
N LEU A 20 -11.12 -10.64 27.18
CA LEU A 20 -11.73 -10.17 25.94
C LEU A 20 -10.72 -10.54 24.86
N ALA A 21 -10.99 -11.63 24.14
CA ALA A 21 -10.25 -11.98 22.96
C ALA A 21 -10.26 -10.72 22.09
N LYS A 22 -9.10 -10.09 21.89
CA LYS A 22 -8.94 -9.03 20.90
C LYS A 22 -9.49 -9.63 19.61
N LYS A 23 -10.66 -9.18 19.18
CA LYS A 23 -11.22 -9.58 17.89
C LYS A 23 -10.17 -9.19 16.87
N ASN A 24 -9.50 -10.17 16.28
CA ASN A 24 -8.66 -9.98 15.11
C ASN A 24 -9.58 -9.56 13.95
N LEU A 25 -9.99 -8.30 13.96
CA LEU A 25 -10.74 -7.69 12.88
C LEU A 25 -9.73 -7.51 11.76
N PHE A 26 -9.75 -8.43 10.78
CA PHE A 26 -9.03 -8.47 9.50
C PHE A 26 -7.47 -8.57 9.51
N PRO A 27 -6.89 -9.40 8.63
CA PRO A 27 -5.45 -9.61 8.56
C PRO A 27 -4.71 -8.34 8.13
N VAL A 28 -3.56 -8.09 8.75
CA VAL A 28 -2.69 -6.96 8.38
C VAL A 28 -1.44 -7.49 7.69
N ARG A 29 -1.63 -8.05 6.50
CA ARG A 29 -0.55 -8.63 5.70
C ARG A 29 0.58 -7.63 5.46
N PRO A 30 1.85 -8.07 5.41
CA PRO A 30 2.91 -7.21 4.89
C PRO A 30 2.61 -6.82 3.44
N LEU A 31 3.03 -5.61 3.06
CA LEU A 31 2.95 -5.14 1.68
C LEU A 31 4.31 -5.36 0.99
N PRO A 32 4.34 -5.52 -0.34
CA PRO A 32 5.58 -5.81 -1.05
C PRO A 32 6.53 -4.61 -0.96
N GLU A 33 7.82 -4.89 -0.83
CA GLU A 33 8.87 -3.88 -0.93
C GLU A 33 9.33 -3.73 -2.38
N ILE A 34 9.76 -2.52 -2.73
CA ILE A 34 10.27 -2.22 -4.07
C ILE A 34 11.79 -2.06 -3.99
N HIS A 35 12.49 -2.82 -4.82
CA HIS A 35 13.95 -2.87 -4.85
C HIS A 35 14.48 -2.45 -6.22
N SER A 36 15.75 -2.02 -6.23
CA SER A 36 16.42 -1.63 -7.47
C SER A 36 16.52 -2.82 -8.41
N THR A 37 16.21 -2.61 -9.68
CA THR A 37 16.28 -3.62 -10.74
C THR A 37 17.41 -3.30 -11.71
N SER A 38 17.91 -4.33 -12.37
CA SER A 38 18.89 -4.22 -13.46
C SER A 38 18.29 -4.59 -14.82
N THR A 39 17.14 -5.28 -14.83
CA THR A 39 16.49 -5.73 -16.08
C THR A 39 15.01 -5.36 -16.11
N ILE A 40 14.46 -5.22 -17.32
CA ILE A 40 13.03 -5.04 -17.54
C ILE A 40 12.26 -6.24 -16.98
N GLN A 41 12.81 -7.45 -17.06
CA GLN A 41 12.17 -8.66 -16.55
C GLN A 41 11.98 -8.58 -15.02
N GLU A 42 13.03 -8.24 -14.27
CA GLU A 42 12.94 -8.07 -12.80
C GLU A 42 11.88 -7.02 -12.42
N LEU A 43 11.79 -5.93 -13.18
CA LEU A 43 10.80 -4.90 -12.95
C LEU A 43 9.37 -5.37 -13.28
N GLN A 44 9.22 -6.21 -14.31
CA GLN A 44 7.93 -6.85 -14.62
C GLN A 44 7.52 -7.86 -13.54
N ASP A 45 8.46 -8.63 -13.00
CA ASP A 45 8.21 -9.56 -11.91
C ASP A 45 7.76 -8.81 -10.64
N GLN A 46 8.41 -7.69 -10.33
CA GLN A 46 7.93 -6.79 -9.26
C GLN A 46 6.54 -6.21 -9.56
N CYS A 47 6.20 -5.92 -10.82
CA CYS A 47 4.83 -5.50 -11.16
C CYS A 47 3.83 -6.62 -10.86
N ASP A 48 4.15 -7.88 -11.15
CA ASP A 48 3.25 -9.01 -10.88
C ASP A 48 3.07 -9.25 -9.38
N GLN A 49 4.16 -9.20 -8.61
CA GLN A 49 4.11 -9.27 -7.16
C GLN A 49 3.26 -8.14 -6.56
N VAL A 50 3.50 -6.89 -6.98
CA VAL A 50 2.71 -5.72 -6.56
C VAL A 50 1.24 -5.86 -6.95
N SER A 51 0.96 -6.38 -8.15
CA SER A 51 -0.41 -6.64 -8.59
C SER A 51 -1.14 -7.57 -7.65
N HIS A 52 -0.51 -8.71 -7.33
CA HIS A 52 -1.07 -9.74 -6.49
C HIS A 52 -1.28 -9.25 -5.06
N GLU A 53 -0.19 -8.82 -4.41
CA GLU A 53 -0.21 -8.46 -2.99
C GLU A 53 -1.12 -7.26 -2.69
N LEU A 54 -1.10 -6.22 -3.53
CA LEU A 54 -1.97 -5.06 -3.32
C LEU A 54 -3.43 -5.38 -3.65
N THR A 55 -3.70 -6.28 -4.60
CA THR A 55 -5.08 -6.73 -4.86
C THR A 55 -5.64 -7.48 -3.65
N GLU A 56 -4.88 -8.41 -3.10
CA GLU A 56 -5.30 -9.17 -1.90
C GLU A 56 -5.50 -8.23 -0.71
N PHE A 57 -4.58 -7.29 -0.48
CA PHE A 57 -4.77 -6.30 0.56
C PHE A 57 -6.06 -5.48 0.36
N ILE A 58 -6.36 -5.03 -0.87
CA ILE A 58 -7.60 -4.29 -1.14
C ILE A 58 -8.85 -5.14 -0.86
N ARG A 59 -8.80 -6.45 -1.12
CA ARG A 59 -9.89 -7.38 -0.79
C ARG A 59 -10.12 -7.50 0.71
N GLU A 60 -9.04 -7.46 1.50
CA GLU A 60 -9.07 -7.61 2.95
C GLU A 60 -9.58 -6.36 3.68
N ILE A 61 -9.59 -5.17 3.04
CA ILE A 61 -10.13 -3.94 3.65
C ILE A 61 -11.62 -4.13 3.99
N PRO A 62 -12.04 -3.93 5.25
CA PRO A 62 -13.45 -4.04 5.61
C PRO A 62 -14.28 -2.96 4.94
N LEU A 63 -15.52 -3.31 4.63
CA LEU A 63 -16.39 -2.49 3.80
C LEU A 63 -16.78 -1.17 4.48
N GLU A 64 -16.90 -1.17 5.81
CA GLU A 64 -17.14 0.00 6.66
C GLU A 64 -16.01 1.03 6.61
N TYR A 65 -14.78 0.62 6.29
CA TYR A 65 -13.63 1.52 6.16
C TYR A 65 -13.35 1.94 4.73
N LEU A 66 -13.81 1.19 3.72
CA LEU A 66 -13.43 1.39 2.32
C LEU A 66 -13.62 2.84 1.83
N ASN A 67 -14.70 3.50 2.27
CA ASN A 67 -15.00 4.89 1.91
C ASN A 67 -14.78 5.89 3.06
N ALA A 68 -14.39 5.44 4.26
CA ALA A 68 -14.20 6.30 5.41
C ALA A 68 -12.97 7.21 5.23
N SER A 69 -13.12 8.51 5.47
CA SER A 69 -12.00 9.44 5.47
C SER A 69 -11.07 9.16 6.65
N GLY A 70 -9.78 9.40 6.46
CA GLY A 70 -8.81 9.25 7.53
C GLY A 70 -8.84 10.45 8.48
N TYR A 71 -8.73 10.19 9.78
CA TYR A 71 -8.61 11.21 10.84
C TYR A 71 -7.13 11.40 11.25
N PRO A 72 -6.67 12.60 11.66
CA PRO A 72 -7.37 13.88 11.62
C PRO A 72 -7.57 14.41 10.19
N GLU A 73 -6.63 14.12 9.29
CA GLU A 73 -6.73 14.43 7.87
C GLU A 73 -6.17 13.28 7.05
N GLY A 74 -6.97 12.73 6.15
CA GLY A 74 -6.58 11.55 5.39
C GLY A 74 -7.56 11.14 4.31
N TRP A 75 -7.04 10.51 3.28
CA TRP A 75 -7.86 9.92 2.23
C TRP A 75 -8.44 8.59 2.66
N SER A 76 -9.64 8.29 2.17
CA SER A 76 -10.20 6.95 2.30
C SER A 76 -9.37 5.92 1.54
N PRO A 77 -9.49 4.63 1.90
CA PRO A 77 -8.86 3.55 1.14
C PRO A 77 -9.23 3.59 -0.34
N ALA A 78 -10.51 3.75 -0.67
CA ALA A 78 -10.97 3.88 -2.06
C ALA A 78 -10.32 5.07 -2.79
N ARG A 79 -10.11 6.20 -2.12
CA ARG A 79 -9.45 7.37 -2.72
C ARG A 79 -7.96 7.11 -2.96
N ASN A 80 -7.27 6.42 -2.05
CA ASN A 80 -5.89 5.97 -2.27
C ASN A 80 -5.79 5.02 -3.46
N VAL A 81 -6.66 4.01 -3.56
CA VAL A 81 -6.68 3.07 -4.70
C VAL A 81 -6.93 3.79 -6.04
N ARG A 82 -7.86 4.75 -6.07
CA ARG A 82 -8.10 5.57 -7.28
C ARG A 82 -6.89 6.42 -7.64
N HIS A 83 -6.25 7.05 -6.65
CA HIS A 83 -5.06 7.86 -6.85
C HIS A 83 -3.92 7.03 -7.45
N ILE A 84 -3.57 5.90 -6.84
CA ILE A 84 -2.49 5.04 -7.38
C ILE A 84 -2.83 4.51 -8.77
N SER A 85 -4.10 4.17 -9.04
CA SER A 85 -4.54 3.71 -10.36
C SER A 85 -4.38 4.80 -11.42
N ASN A 86 -4.72 6.06 -11.07
CA ASN A 86 -4.56 7.21 -11.95
C ASN A 86 -3.09 7.52 -12.20
N THR A 87 -2.29 7.54 -11.14
CA THR A 87 -0.84 7.76 -11.22
C THR A 87 -0.19 6.70 -12.11
N LEU A 88 -0.43 5.40 -11.86
CA LEU A 88 0.10 4.33 -12.70
C LEU A 88 -0.33 4.48 -14.16
N SER A 89 -1.59 4.80 -14.43
CA SER A 89 -2.10 4.99 -15.80
C SER A 89 -1.44 6.16 -16.52
N TYR A 90 -1.17 7.26 -15.80
CA TYR A 90 -0.50 8.45 -16.29
C TYR A 90 0.98 8.18 -16.56
N LEU A 91 1.68 7.58 -15.59
CA LEU A 91 3.11 7.25 -15.72
C LEU A 91 3.33 6.18 -16.79
N ALA A 92 2.41 5.23 -16.95
CA ALA A 92 2.42 4.26 -18.06
C ALA A 92 2.36 4.96 -19.43
N SER A 93 1.54 6.00 -19.58
CA SER A 93 1.51 6.79 -20.82
C SER A 93 2.84 7.48 -21.08
N TYR A 94 3.51 7.97 -20.03
CA TYR A 94 4.84 8.58 -20.17
C TYR A 94 5.90 7.55 -20.57
N ILE A 95 5.96 6.43 -19.85
CA ILE A 95 6.90 5.33 -20.15
C ILE A 95 6.67 4.78 -21.55
N GLY A 96 5.43 4.69 -22.01
CA GLY A 96 5.07 4.21 -23.34
C GLY A 96 5.23 5.24 -24.46
N ALA A 97 5.57 6.51 -24.16
CA ALA A 97 5.67 7.56 -25.17
C ALA A 97 6.86 7.31 -26.13
N PRO A 98 6.74 7.54 -27.45
CA PRO A 98 7.83 7.24 -28.38
C PRO A 98 9.20 7.76 -27.94
N ALA A 99 10.26 7.01 -28.23
CA ALA A 99 11.64 7.33 -27.84
C ALA A 99 12.04 8.79 -28.14
N TRP A 100 11.68 9.31 -29.31
CA TRP A 100 12.00 10.68 -29.71
C TRP A 100 11.34 11.73 -28.80
N VAL A 101 10.14 11.47 -28.26
CA VAL A 101 9.45 12.35 -27.29
C VAL A 101 10.25 12.44 -25.99
N ILE A 102 10.75 11.31 -25.51
CA ILE A 102 11.52 11.25 -24.25
C ILE A 102 12.92 11.85 -24.46
N LYS A 103 13.53 11.62 -25.63
CA LYS A 103 14.87 12.15 -25.97
C LYS A 103 14.93 13.68 -25.93
N ALA A 104 13.86 14.36 -26.32
CA ALA A 104 13.76 15.82 -26.25
C ALA A 104 13.93 16.39 -24.83
N ARG A 105 13.78 15.57 -23.78
CA ARG A 105 13.97 15.96 -22.37
C ARG A 105 15.43 15.76 -21.88
N GLY A 106 16.30 15.22 -22.74
CA GLY A 106 17.73 14.99 -22.51
C GLY A 106 18.06 13.68 -21.77
N ALA A 107 19.35 13.34 -21.71
CA ALA A 107 19.87 12.16 -21.00
C ALA A 107 20.12 12.44 -19.51
N GLN A 108 20.01 11.41 -18.66
CA GLN A 108 20.30 11.56 -17.22
C GLN A 108 21.81 11.80 -16.98
N LYS A 109 22.16 12.56 -15.94
CA LYS A 109 23.55 12.68 -15.47
C LYS A 109 23.94 11.45 -14.63
N LYS A 110 25.22 11.06 -14.72
CA LYS A 110 25.83 9.72 -14.57
C LYS A 110 25.54 8.84 -13.33
N LYS A 111 24.74 9.22 -12.34
CA LYS A 111 24.34 8.31 -11.25
C LYS A 111 22.91 8.59 -10.76
N ALA A 112 22.01 7.65 -11.03
CA ALA A 112 20.73 7.58 -10.36
C ALA A 112 20.93 7.03 -8.94
N PRO A 113 20.23 7.55 -7.91
CA PRO A 113 20.20 6.89 -6.61
C PRO A 113 19.51 5.53 -6.72
N ARG A 114 19.70 4.67 -5.72
CA ARG A 114 18.92 3.45 -5.60
C ARG A 114 17.48 3.77 -5.23
N ILE A 115 16.50 2.96 -5.68
CA ILE A 115 15.09 3.22 -5.37
C ILE A 115 14.83 3.19 -3.86
N GLU A 116 15.58 2.39 -3.11
CA GLU A 116 15.52 2.29 -1.66
C GLU A 116 15.74 3.66 -0.99
N ASP A 117 16.65 4.48 -1.53
CA ASP A 117 16.99 5.82 -1.05
C ASP A 117 16.00 6.90 -1.53
N VAL A 118 15.22 6.61 -2.57
CA VAL A 118 14.24 7.55 -3.12
C VAL A 118 12.99 7.56 -2.26
N ARG A 119 12.58 8.75 -1.79
CA ARG A 119 11.34 8.89 -1.02
C ARG A 119 10.12 8.65 -1.93
N PRO A 120 9.08 7.95 -1.45
CA PRO A 120 7.85 7.72 -2.24
C PRO A 120 7.01 8.99 -2.44
N THR A 121 7.29 10.05 -1.67
CA THR A 121 6.67 11.37 -1.81
C THR A 121 7.67 12.47 -1.48
N ASN A 122 7.39 13.69 -1.92
CA ASN A 122 8.20 14.88 -1.59
C ASN A 122 7.97 15.40 -0.16
N ARG A 123 7.11 14.75 0.63
CA ARG A 123 6.80 15.19 2.00
C ARG A 123 7.82 14.61 2.99
N PRO A 124 8.09 15.29 4.11
CA PRO A 124 8.85 14.70 5.22
C PRO A 124 8.16 13.41 5.70
N PRO A 125 8.93 12.44 6.23
CA PRO A 125 8.34 11.23 6.83
C PRO A 125 7.35 11.64 7.93
N ARG A 126 6.12 11.11 7.83
CA ARG A 126 5.19 11.10 8.97
C ARG A 126 5.18 9.69 9.53
N TYR A 127 5.41 9.59 10.83
CA TYR A 127 5.41 8.30 11.54
C TYR A 127 4.02 7.97 12.10
N ASP A 128 3.20 9.01 12.32
CA ASP A 128 1.79 8.86 12.65
C ASP A 128 0.93 9.28 11.45
N TYR A 129 0.21 8.31 10.90
CA TYR A 129 -0.78 8.55 9.85
C TYR A 129 -2.19 8.72 10.41
N GLY A 130 -2.41 8.60 11.72
CA GLY A 130 -3.72 8.64 12.36
C GLY A 130 -4.51 7.34 12.15
N THR A 131 -5.83 7.45 12.12
CA THR A 131 -6.75 6.30 12.14
C THR A 131 -7.86 6.42 11.10
N TYR A 132 -8.68 5.38 10.99
CA TYR A 132 -10.00 5.42 10.36
C TYR A 132 -11.09 5.19 11.40
N HIS A 133 -12.23 5.86 11.24
CA HIS A 133 -13.46 5.52 11.95
C HIS A 133 -14.40 4.79 10.99
N PRO A 134 -15.12 3.75 11.44
CA PRO A 134 -16.03 3.02 10.57
C PRO A 134 -17.15 3.95 10.09
N GLY A 135 -17.43 3.90 8.79
CA GLY A 135 -18.51 4.66 8.16
C GLY A 135 -19.62 3.74 7.67
N LYS A 136 -20.48 4.27 6.78
CA LYS A 136 -21.46 3.46 6.06
C LYS A 136 -20.72 2.40 5.22
N PRO A 137 -21.03 1.10 5.39
CA PRO A 137 -20.39 0.05 4.61
C PRO A 137 -20.55 0.26 3.10
N ALA A 138 -19.45 0.09 2.38
CA ALA A 138 -19.44 -0.06 0.93
C ALA A 138 -20.04 -1.41 0.51
N SER A 139 -20.31 -1.58 -0.78
CA SER A 139 -20.71 -2.89 -1.32
C SER A 139 -19.50 -3.70 -1.81
N PRO A 140 -19.55 -5.04 -1.81
CA PRO A 140 -18.52 -5.88 -2.41
C PRO A 140 -18.23 -5.52 -3.88
N GLU A 141 -19.25 -5.16 -4.66
CA GLU A 141 -19.11 -4.77 -6.06
C GLU A 141 -18.31 -3.47 -6.22
N GLN A 142 -18.44 -2.53 -5.27
CA GLN A 142 -17.63 -1.31 -5.28
C GLN A 142 -16.15 -1.63 -5.06
N ARG A 143 -15.84 -2.58 -4.17
CA ARG A 143 -14.47 -3.06 -3.94
C ARG A 143 -13.89 -3.75 -5.18
N GLU A 144 -14.64 -4.66 -5.80
CA GLU A 144 -14.18 -5.33 -7.03
C GLU A 144 -13.98 -4.35 -8.19
N LYS A 145 -14.81 -3.30 -8.32
CA LYS A 145 -14.58 -2.22 -9.28
C LYS A 145 -13.27 -1.47 -9.04
N LEU A 146 -12.90 -1.25 -7.77
CA LEU A 146 -11.61 -0.62 -7.41
C LEU A 146 -10.44 -1.53 -7.76
N ILE A 147 -10.54 -2.82 -7.45
CA ILE A 147 -9.53 -3.83 -7.80
C ILE A 147 -9.34 -3.90 -9.31
N GLY A 148 -10.43 -4.04 -10.07
CA GLY A 148 -10.36 -4.09 -11.53
C GLY A 148 -9.75 -2.82 -12.13
N ARG A 149 -10.00 -1.64 -11.54
CA ARG A 149 -9.35 -0.38 -11.94
C ARG A 149 -7.83 -0.43 -11.70
N PHE A 150 -7.42 -0.87 -10.51
CA PHE A 150 -6.00 -0.98 -10.13
C PHE A 150 -5.26 -1.97 -11.06
N GLN A 151 -5.80 -3.17 -11.23
CA GLN A 151 -5.24 -4.20 -12.10
C GLN A 151 -5.13 -3.74 -13.55
N LYS A 152 -6.15 -3.03 -14.07
CA LYS A 152 -6.11 -2.45 -15.42
C LYS A 152 -5.00 -1.41 -15.56
N ALA A 153 -4.82 -0.55 -14.56
CA ALA A 153 -3.78 0.48 -14.54
C ALA A 153 -2.38 -0.14 -14.50
N LEU A 154 -2.17 -1.12 -13.61
CA LEU A 154 -0.89 -1.81 -13.47
C LEU A 154 -0.57 -2.68 -14.70
N GLY A 155 -1.56 -3.34 -15.29
CA GLY A 155 -1.39 -4.06 -16.55
C GLY A 155 -1.01 -3.13 -17.72
N LYS A 156 -1.55 -1.91 -17.76
CA LYS A 156 -1.11 -0.88 -18.73
C LYS A 156 0.33 -0.45 -18.47
N PHE A 157 0.70 -0.28 -17.20
CA PHE A 157 2.05 0.07 -16.78
C PHE A 157 3.05 -1.02 -17.19
N LYS A 158 2.78 -2.29 -16.88
CA LYS A 158 3.59 -3.44 -17.27
C LYS A 158 3.80 -3.52 -18.79
N ARG A 159 2.73 -3.36 -19.58
CA ARG A 159 2.82 -3.33 -21.05
C ARG A 159 3.68 -2.17 -21.57
N ALA A 160 3.66 -1.02 -20.90
CA ALA A 160 4.51 0.11 -21.30
C ALA A 160 6.01 -0.21 -21.11
N LEU A 161 6.36 -1.02 -20.10
CA LEU A 161 7.72 -1.51 -19.87
C LEU A 161 8.15 -2.52 -20.95
N GLN A 162 7.25 -3.42 -21.35
CA GLN A 162 7.52 -4.45 -22.37
C GLN A 162 7.93 -3.87 -23.73
N ASN A 163 7.46 -2.66 -24.04
CA ASN A 163 7.76 -1.98 -25.30
C ASN A 163 9.07 -1.17 -25.26
N ARG A 164 9.91 -1.37 -24.24
CA ARG A 164 11.19 -0.69 -24.07
C ARG A 164 12.36 -1.64 -24.26
N THR A 165 13.51 -1.06 -24.63
CA THR A 165 14.80 -1.72 -24.55
C THR A 165 15.44 -1.43 -23.19
N GLU A 166 16.36 -2.29 -22.75
CA GLU A 166 17.14 -2.04 -21.53
C GLU A 166 17.90 -0.71 -21.61
N GLU A 167 18.52 -0.44 -22.77
CA GLU A 167 19.20 0.83 -23.03
C GLU A 167 18.27 2.04 -22.83
N ASP A 168 17.06 1.99 -23.39
CA ASP A 168 16.05 3.04 -23.22
C ASP A 168 15.76 3.30 -21.73
N MET A 169 15.63 2.23 -20.95
CA MET A 169 15.31 2.30 -19.53
C MET A 169 16.41 3.00 -18.71
N ASP A 170 17.67 2.87 -19.13
CA ASP A 170 18.82 3.33 -18.37
C ASP A 170 19.32 4.72 -18.81
N ILE A 171 19.21 5.08 -20.09
CA ILE A 171 19.76 6.36 -20.60
C ILE A 171 18.75 7.52 -20.59
N ARG A 172 17.45 7.20 -20.69
CA ARG A 172 16.39 8.22 -20.87
C ARG A 172 15.87 8.72 -19.54
N LYS A 173 15.46 9.99 -19.49
CA LYS A 173 14.92 10.60 -18.26
C LYS A 173 13.46 10.26 -17.98
N GLY A 174 13.18 10.03 -16.70
CA GLY A 174 11.83 10.06 -16.11
C GLY A 174 11.17 11.44 -16.16
N ALA A 175 9.86 11.49 -15.91
CA ALA A 175 9.08 12.73 -16.03
C ALA A 175 9.43 13.80 -14.99
N PHE A 176 9.96 13.40 -13.83
CA PHE A 176 10.20 14.29 -12.68
C PHE A 176 11.64 14.80 -12.56
N GLY A 177 12.46 14.59 -13.60
CA GLY A 177 13.88 14.96 -13.59
C GLY A 177 14.71 14.11 -12.60
N GLY A 178 16.03 14.07 -12.80
CA GLY A 178 16.95 13.38 -11.89
C GLY A 178 16.94 11.84 -11.90
N MET A 179 15.92 11.20 -12.46
CA MET A 179 15.79 9.73 -12.59
C MET A 179 15.90 9.28 -14.05
N ASN A 180 16.47 8.11 -14.31
CA ASN A 180 16.25 7.41 -15.58
C ASN A 180 14.84 6.79 -15.60
N LEU A 181 14.44 6.24 -16.74
CA LEU A 181 13.13 5.60 -16.89
C LEU A 181 12.96 4.40 -15.96
N ARG A 182 14.03 3.62 -15.68
CA ARG A 182 13.99 2.50 -14.74
C ARG A 182 13.67 2.96 -13.33
N LEU A 183 14.47 3.87 -12.77
CA LEU A 183 14.23 4.41 -11.43
C LEU A 183 12.89 5.13 -11.33
N PHE A 184 12.46 5.79 -12.41
CA PHE A 184 11.15 6.41 -12.48
C PHE A 184 10.00 5.39 -12.45
N ALA A 185 10.17 4.24 -13.10
CA ALA A 185 9.20 3.16 -13.07
C ALA A 185 9.15 2.46 -11.69
N GLU A 186 10.31 2.22 -11.09
CA GLU A 186 10.42 1.72 -9.71
C GLU A 186 9.77 2.69 -8.72
N PHE A 187 9.98 4.01 -8.90
CA PHE A 187 9.30 5.05 -8.12
C PHE A 187 7.78 4.96 -8.24
N ALA A 188 7.24 4.71 -9.43
CA ALA A 188 5.80 4.55 -9.63
C ALA A 188 5.23 3.39 -8.79
N LEU A 189 5.94 2.25 -8.74
CA LEU A 189 5.56 1.11 -7.92
C LEU A 189 5.69 1.43 -6.42
N LYS A 190 6.82 2.04 -6.01
CA LYS A 190 7.06 2.42 -4.61
C LYS A 190 6.00 3.40 -4.10
N HIS A 191 5.60 4.34 -4.95
CA HIS A 191 4.52 5.27 -4.67
C HIS A 191 3.17 4.57 -4.51
N ALA A 192 2.86 3.57 -5.35
CA ALA A 192 1.63 2.80 -5.22
C ALA A 192 1.58 2.01 -3.90
N VAL A 193 2.66 1.31 -3.55
CA VAL A 193 2.80 0.58 -2.27
C VAL A 193 2.64 1.53 -1.10
N PHE A 194 3.32 2.69 -1.11
CA PHE A 194 3.26 3.68 -0.03
C PHE A 194 1.82 4.12 0.28
N HIS A 195 1.00 4.40 -0.73
CA HIS A 195 -0.36 4.83 -0.50
C HIS A 195 -1.23 3.75 0.18
N LEU A 196 -0.97 2.47 -0.09
CA LEU A 196 -1.64 1.38 0.62
C LEU A 196 -0.99 1.06 1.97
N SER A 197 0.30 1.35 2.16
CA SER A 197 0.92 1.27 3.49
C SER A 197 0.31 2.30 4.45
N VAL A 198 -0.02 3.51 3.97
CA VAL A 198 -0.77 4.50 4.77
C VAL A 198 -2.15 3.98 5.17
N VAL A 199 -2.87 3.33 4.24
CA VAL A 199 -4.17 2.70 4.53
C VAL A 199 -4.00 1.61 5.59
N ARG A 200 -3.02 0.73 5.41
CA ARG A 200 -2.69 -0.35 6.34
C ARG A 200 -2.42 0.20 7.74
N THR A 201 -1.54 1.19 7.88
CA THR A 201 -1.21 1.77 9.18
C THR A 201 -2.43 2.36 9.87
N ARG A 202 -3.29 3.10 9.15
CA ARG A 202 -4.51 3.67 9.73
C ARG A 202 -5.51 2.59 10.19
N LEU A 203 -5.62 1.51 9.43
CA LEU A 203 -6.47 0.38 9.80
C LEU A 203 -5.93 -0.35 11.05
N GLN A 204 -4.60 -0.48 11.18
CA GLN A 204 -3.97 -1.01 12.40
C GLN A 204 -4.30 -0.15 13.62
N THR A 205 -4.14 1.17 13.50
CA THR A 205 -4.50 2.11 14.58
C THR A 205 -5.98 1.98 14.96
N ALA A 206 -6.87 1.76 13.99
CA ALA A 206 -8.30 1.57 14.24
C ALA A 206 -8.59 0.26 15.01
N GLN A 207 -7.83 -0.82 14.76
CA GLN A 207 -7.95 -2.08 15.52
C GLN A 207 -7.48 -1.94 16.97
N ASP A 208 -6.43 -1.16 17.20
CA ASP A 208 -5.81 -1.00 18.51
C ASP A 208 -6.54 0.01 19.41
N SER A 209 -7.48 0.77 18.85
CA SER A 209 -8.29 1.73 19.60
C SER A 209 -9.43 0.99 20.31
N PRO A 210 -9.54 1.04 21.65
CA PRO A 210 -10.68 0.46 22.36
C PRO A 210 -11.98 1.13 21.90
N GLU A 211 -13.04 0.34 21.69
CA GLU A 211 -14.40 0.88 21.55
C GLU A 211 -14.72 1.68 22.83
N GLU A 212 -14.88 3.00 22.70
CA GLU A 212 -15.38 3.87 23.78
C GLU A 212 -16.86 3.60 24.08
#